data_AF-A0A5B8UGF7-F1
#
_entry.id   AF-A0A5B8UGF7-F1
#
_cell.length_a   1.000
_cell.length_b   1.000
_cell.length_c   1.000
_cell.angle_alpha   90.00
_cell.angle_beta   90.00
_cell.angle_gamma   90.00
#
_symmetry.space_group_name_H-M   'P 1'
#
loop_
_entity.id
_entity.type
_entity.pdbx_description
1 polymer ?
#
loop_
_entity_poly.entity_id
_entity_poly.type
_entity_poly.pdbx_seq_one_letter_code
_entity_poly.pdbx_strand_id
1 'polypeptide(L)' 'MPTLNTILKELKNVPVDRLEDLYSIIHSLRANTKKSDKKSKRILSFAGSFGDMTDTEYNDFCTQIRDTRNNLFDRDINI' A
#
# COMPACT_ATOMS: atom_id res chain seq x y z
N MET A 1 12.20 -25.63 7.44
CA MET A 1 12.06 -24.81 6.21
C MET A 1 13.22 -25.11 5.29
N PRO A 2 13.03 -25.18 3.96
CA PRO A 2 14.13 -25.35 3.02
C PRO A 2 15.10 -24.17 3.17
N THR A 3 16.41 -24.44 3.23
CA THR A 3 17.42 -23.37 3.24
C THR A 3 17.64 -22.89 1.80
N LEU A 4 18.07 -21.64 1.62
CA LEU A 4 18.39 -21.08 0.29
C LEU A 4 19.35 -21.99 -0.51
N ASN A 5 20.31 -22.60 0.19
CA ASN A 5 21.28 -23.52 -0.38
C ASN A 5 20.64 -24.83 -0.88
N THR A 6 19.59 -25.31 -0.22
CA THR A 6 18.82 -26.48 -0.66
C THR A 6 18.05 -26.17 -1.94
N ILE A 7 17.39 -25.00 -1.98
CA ILE A 7 16.61 -24.54 -3.14
C ILE A 7 17.52 -24.36 -4.36
N LEU A 8 18.69 -23.73 -4.18
CA LEU A 8 19.66 -23.53 -5.27
C LEU A 8 20.23 -24.84 -5.84
N LYS A 9 20.37 -25.87 -5.00
CA LYS A 9 20.81 -27.20 -5.47
C LYS A 9 19.72 -27.88 -6.31
N GLU A 10 18.47 -27.81 -5.88
CA GLU A 10 17.35 -28.37 -6.63
C GLU A 10 17.14 -27.64 -7.96
N LEU A 11 17.31 -26.32 -7.98
CA LEU A 11 17.22 -25.50 -9.19
C LEU A 11 18.30 -25.85 -10.23
N LYS A 12 19.50 -26.22 -9.77
CA LYS A 12 20.62 -26.65 -10.63
C LYS A 12 20.45 -28.06 -11.19
N ASN A 13 19.62 -28.88 -10.55
CA ASN A 13 19.33 -30.25 -10.99
C ASN A 13 18.19 -30.32 -12.02
N VAL A 14 17.64 -29.17 -12.43
CA VAL A 14 16.60 -29.10 -13.46
C VAL A 14 17.22 -29.39 -14.83
N PRO A 15 16.66 -30.33 -15.60
CA PRO A 15 17.19 -30.66 -16.92
C PRO A 15 17.00 -29.51 -17.92
N VAL A 16 17.87 -29.48 -18.93
CA VAL A 16 18.06 -28.34 -19.85
C VAL A 16 16.78 -27.99 -20.62
N ASP A 17 15.96 -29.00 -20.90
CA ASP A 17 14.65 -28.92 -21.56
C ASP A 17 13.61 -28.12 -20.78
N ARG A 18 13.79 -27.95 -19.46
CA ARG A 18 12.85 -27.22 -18.58
C ARG A 18 13.41 -25.92 -18.01
N LEU A 19 14.58 -25.49 -18.47
CA LEU A 19 15.21 -24.25 -18.01
C LEU A 19 14.40 -23.00 -18.41
N GLU A 20 13.72 -23.04 -19.55
CA GLU A 20 12.88 -21.93 -20.03
C GLU A 20 11.62 -21.78 -19.18
N ASP A 21 10.95 -22.88 -18.84
CA ASP A 21 9.82 -22.91 -17.93
C ASP A 21 10.22 -22.43 -16.52
N LEU A 22 11.37 -22.90 -16.04
CA LEU A 22 11.94 -22.48 -14.77
C LEU A 22 12.22 -20.96 -14.75
N TYR A 23 12.80 -20.43 -15.84
CA TYR A 23 13.04 -19.00 -15.99
C TYR A 23 11.74 -18.20 -15.93
N SER A 24 10.71 -18.65 -16.64
CA SER A 24 9.38 -18.03 -16.64
C SER A 24 8.76 -18.02 -15.23
N ILE A 25 8.83 -19.15 -14.51
CA ILE A 25 8.31 -19.27 -13.14
C ILE A 25 9.06 -18.33 -12.19
N ILE A 26 10.39 -18.32 -12.20
CA ILE A 26 11.19 -17.42 -11.36
C ILE A 26 10.88 -15.95 -11.66
N HIS A 27 10.71 -15.61 -12.94
CA HIS A 27 10.37 -14.26 -13.36
C HIS A 27 8.94 -13.86 -12.95
N SER A 28 7.98 -14.80 -12.97
CA SER A 28 6.62 -14.57 -12.48
C SER A 28 6.55 -14.39 -10.96
N LEU A 29 7.41 -15.11 -10.22
CA LEU A 29 7.55 -15.01 -8.77
C LEU A 29 8.31 -13.74 -8.35
N ARG A 30 9.00 -13.09 -9.29
CA ARG A 30 9.55 -11.74 -9.11
C ARG A 30 8.39 -10.75 -9.11
N ALA A 31 7.64 -10.74 -8.01
CA ALA A 31 6.68 -9.69 -7.75
C ALA A 31 7.40 -8.36 -7.92
N ASN A 32 6.87 -7.48 -8.78
CA ASN A 32 7.32 -6.10 -8.94
C ASN A 32 7.00 -5.33 -7.64
N THR A 33 7.61 -5.73 -6.52
CA THR A 33 7.50 -5.13 -5.19
C THR A 33 8.38 -3.90 -5.06
N LYS A 34 8.67 -3.21 -6.17
CA LYS A 34 8.90 -1.78 -6.08
C LYS A 34 7.59 -1.18 -5.59
N LYS A 35 7.42 -1.15 -4.26
CA LYS A 35 6.49 -0.25 -3.58
C LYS A 35 6.69 1.08 -4.29
N SER A 36 5.68 1.51 -5.05
CA SER A 36 5.81 2.71 -5.86
C SER A 36 6.15 3.84 -4.89
N ASP A 37 7.41 4.25 -4.91
CA ASP A 37 7.97 5.26 -4.01
C ASP A 37 7.15 6.55 -4.08
N LYS A 38 6.50 6.77 -5.24
CA LYS A 38 5.55 7.84 -5.51
C LYS A 38 4.31 7.81 -4.62
N LYS A 39 3.72 6.63 -4.32
CA LYS A 39 2.57 6.52 -3.40
C LYS A 39 3.00 6.82 -1.97
N SER A 40 4.11 6.25 -1.51
CA SER A 40 4.64 6.51 -0.16
C SER A 40 5.00 7.99 0.02
N LYS A 41 5.68 8.62 -0.95
CA LYS A 41 6.00 10.05 -0.93
C LYS A 41 4.76 10.93 -0.89
N ARG A 42 3.71 10.58 -1.64
CA ARG A 42 2.43 11.31 -1.62
C ARG A 42 1.66 11.14 -0.31
N ILE A 43 1.75 9.99 0.35
CA ILE A 43 1.15 9.81 1.68
C ILE A 43 1.93 10.62 2.71
N LEU A 44 3.27 10.56 2.65
CA LEU A 44 4.15 11.30 3.55
C LEU A 44 4.07 12.82 3.37
N SER A 45 3.70 13.33 2.19
CA SER A 45 3.51 14.78 2.01
C SER A 45 2.33 15.36 2.81
N PHE A 46 1.43 14.51 3.31
CA PHE A 46 0.36 14.92 4.22
C PHE A 46 0.73 14.72 5.70
N ALA A 47 1.88 14.11 6.00
CA ALA A 47 2.35 13.96 7.36
C ALA A 47 2.73 15.35 7.91
N GLY A 48 2.10 15.76 9.01
CA GLY A 48 2.33 17.07 9.61
C GLY A 48 1.47 18.21 9.04
N SER A 49 0.52 17.95 8.13
CA SER A 49 -0.40 18.99 7.62
C SER A 49 -1.27 19.64 8.70
N PHE A 50 -1.38 19.02 9.87
CA PHE A 50 -2.08 19.57 11.05
C PHE A 50 -1.11 19.99 12.17
N GLY A 51 0.20 20.01 11.91
CA GLY A 51 1.22 20.33 12.91
C GLY A 51 1.21 21.80 13.37
N ASP A 52 0.69 22.69 12.52
CA ASP A 52 0.54 24.12 12.83
C ASP A 52 -0.75 24.45 13.59
N MET A 53 -1.65 23.47 13.77
CA MET A 53 -2.89 23.66 14.51
C MET A 53 -2.68 23.43 16.01
N THR A 54 -3.33 24.24 16.81
CA THR A 54 -3.48 23.97 18.25
C THR A 54 -4.41 22.77 18.48
N ASP A 55 -4.30 22.12 19.64
CA ASP A 55 -5.18 21.01 20.01
C ASP A 55 -6.67 21.42 19.99
N THR A 56 -6.97 22.67 20.35
CA THR A 56 -8.31 23.27 20.26
C THR A 56 -8.82 23.33 18.83
N GLU A 57 -8.03 23.90 17.91
CA GLU A 57 -8.43 24.01 16.49
C GLU A 57 -8.60 22.63 15.83
N TYR A 58 -7.74 21.67 16.19
CA TYR A 58 -7.85 20.31 15.69
C TYR A 58 -9.12 19.61 16.19
N ASN A 59 -9.49 19.80 17.47
CA ASN A 59 -10.71 19.23 18.05
C ASN A 59 -11.98 19.86 17.45
N ASP A 60 -11.97 21.17 17.22
CA ASP A 60 -13.07 21.88 16.56
C ASP A 60 -13.26 21.39 15.12
N PHE A 61 -12.16 21.23 14.38
CA PHE A 61 -12.17 20.63 13.04
C PHE A 61 -12.76 19.20 13.05
N CYS A 62 -12.32 18.35 14.00
CA CYS A 62 -12.85 17.00 14.12
C CYS A 62 -14.36 16.97 14.41
N THR A 63 -14.84 17.91 15.24
CA THR A 63 -16.26 18.05 15.58
C THR A 63 -17.05 18.46 14.34
N GLN A 64 -16.59 19.49 13.61
CA GLN A 64 -17.23 19.94 12.38
C GLN A 64 -17.31 18.83 11.31
N ILE A 65 -16.25 18.03 11.15
CA ILE A 65 -16.24 16.90 10.21
C ILE A 65 -17.25 15.82 10.62
N ARG A 66 -17.37 15.53 11.92
CA ARG A 66 -18.35 14.56 12.44
C ARG A 66 -19.78 15.05 12.21
N ASP A 67 -20.07 16.31 12.54
CA ASP A 67 -21.39 16.91 12.36
C ASP A 67 -21.76 16.98 10.87
N THR A 68 -20.82 17.40 10.02
CA THR A 68 -21.03 17.41 8.56
C THR A 68 -21.34 16.01 8.04
N ARG A 69 -20.66 14.97 8.52
CA ARG A 69 -20.90 13.59 8.07
C ARG A 69 -22.27 13.08 8.51
N ASN A 70 -22.68 13.39 9.74
CA ASN A 70 -23.97 12.97 10.27
C ASN A 70 -25.13 13.70 9.56
N ASN A 71 -24.96 14.99 9.29
CA ASN A 71 -26.00 15.85 8.73
C ASN A 71 -25.90 15.98 7.19
N LEU A 72 -25.01 15.22 6.53
CA LEU A 72 -24.76 15.35 5.09
C LEU A 72 -26.00 15.05 4.25
N PHE A 73 -26.82 14.12 4.76
CA PHE A 73 -28.03 13.62 4.10
C PHE A 73 -29.33 14.16 4.71
N ASP A 74 -29.25 14.92 5.82
CA ASP A 74 -30.39 15.61 6.44
C ASP A 74 -30.69 16.96 5.77
N ARG A 75 -30.32 17.10 4.50
CA ARG A 75 -30.65 18.31 3.73
C ARG A 75 -32.12 18.23 3.35
N ASP A 76 -32.88 19.22 3.78
CA ASP A 76 -34.27 19.41 3.36
C ASP A 76 -34.25 19.88 1.88
N ILE A 77 -34.18 18.91 0.96
CA ILE A 77 -34.24 19.19 -0.47
C ILE A 77 -35.73 19.40 -0.80
N ASN A 78 -36.23 20.61 -0.56
CA ASN A 78 -37.49 21.04 -1.18
C ASN A 78 -37.25 21.12 -2.70
N ILE A 79 -37.68 20.08 -3.42
CA ILE A 79 -37.75 20.01 -4.88
C ILE A 79 -39.11 20.53 -5.32
#